data_AF-K1XNI9-F1
#
_entry.id   AF-K1XNI9-F1
#
_cell.length_a   1.000
_cell.length_b   1.000
_cell.length_c   1.000
_cell.angle_alpha   90.00
_cell.angle_beta   90.00
_cell.angle_gamma   90.00
#
_symmetry.space_group_name_H-M   'P 1'
#
loop_
_entity.id
_entity.type
_entity.pdbx_description
1 polymer ?
#
loop_
_entity_poly.entity_id
_entity_poly.type
_entity_poly.pdbx_seq_one_letter_code
_entity_poly.pdbx_strand_id
1 'polypeptide(L)'
;MPEFDYPVGDKNVYSRYEGKGGVPLSFLKKLIFAARFGSITMLLSDDITSESRIVYHRNVRERVSMIAPFARLDHDPYLVVSPE
;
A
#
# COMPACT_ATOMS: atom_id res chain seq x y z
N MET A 1 -0.77 9.41 11.73
CA MET A 1 -1.14 10.65 11.02
C MET A 1 -2.02 10.29 9.82
N PRO A 2 -2.84 11.21 9.27
CA PRO A 2 -3.52 10.99 8.00
C PRO A 2 -2.51 10.81 6.87
N GLU A 3 -2.70 9.85 5.97
CA GLU A 3 -1.86 9.66 4.78
C GLU A 3 -2.34 10.60 3.68
N PHE A 4 -1.41 11.23 2.96
CA PHE A 4 -1.76 12.06 1.80
C PHE A 4 -2.28 11.15 0.67
N ASP A 5 -3.43 11.52 0.08
CA ASP A 5 -4.07 10.74 -0.98
C ASP A 5 -3.83 11.41 -2.36
N TYR A 6 -4.49 12.55 -2.61
CA TYR A 6 -4.31 13.34 -3.84
C TYR A 6 -4.69 14.82 -3.63
N PRO A 7 -4.18 15.74 -4.48
CA PRO A 7 -4.57 17.15 -4.43
C PRO A 7 -5.88 17.40 -5.20
N VAL A 8 -6.74 18.28 -4.68
CA VAL A 8 -7.98 18.75 -5.30
C VAL A 8 -8.00 20.28 -5.26
N GLY A 9 -7.60 20.91 -6.37
CA GLY A 9 -7.40 22.35 -6.44
C GLY A 9 -6.36 22.82 -5.41
N ASP A 10 -6.72 23.75 -4.54
CA ASP A 10 -5.87 24.24 -3.45
C ASP A 10 -5.95 23.39 -2.16
N LYS A 11 -6.68 22.27 -2.17
CA LYS A 11 -6.89 21.42 -0.99
C LYS A 11 -6.21 20.06 -1.16
N ASN A 12 -5.50 19.60 -0.13
CA ASN A 12 -4.97 18.25 -0.07
C ASN A 12 -6.01 17.31 0.56
N VAL A 13 -6.32 16.21 -0.11
CA VAL A 13 -7.15 15.14 0.45
C VAL A 13 -6.24 14.19 1.22
N TYR A 14 -6.62 13.91 2.47
CA TYR A 14 -5.92 12.94 3.30
C TYR A 14 -6.86 11.78 3.61
N SER A 15 -6.33 10.57 3.53
CA SER A 15 -7.06 9.34 3.80
C SER A 15 -6.41 8.58 4.94
N ARG A 16 -7.21 7.78 5.66
CA ARG A 16 -6.70 6.81 6.63
C ARG A 16 -7.05 5.43 6.11
N TYR A 17 -6.05 4.56 6.04
CA TYR A 17 -6.28 3.18 5.65
C TYR A 17 -7.14 2.46 6.70
N GLU A 18 -8.41 2.23 6.40
CA GLU A 18 -9.36 1.46 7.22
C GLU A 18 -9.45 -0.02 6.81
N GLY A 19 -8.66 -0.41 5.80
CA GLY A 19 -8.64 -1.78 5.29
C GLY A 19 -8.06 -2.78 6.31
N LYS A 20 -8.57 -4.01 6.27
CA LYS A 20 -8.06 -5.13 7.09
C LYS A 20 -6.81 -5.81 6.49
N GLY A 21 -6.43 -5.42 5.28
CA GLY A 21 -5.29 -5.98 4.55
C GLY A 21 -3.93 -5.48 5.06
N GLY A 22 -2.86 -6.05 4.50
CA GLY A 22 -1.48 -5.69 4.86
C GLY A 22 -0.94 -6.41 6.10
N VAL A 23 0.37 -6.35 6.28
CA VAL A 23 1.05 -7.00 7.41
C VAL A 23 1.22 -5.97 8.52
N PRO A 24 0.68 -6.21 9.74
CA PRO A 24 0.87 -5.30 10.87
C PRO A 24 2.34 -5.24 11.25
N LEU A 25 2.85 -4.03 11.48
CA LEU A 25 4.24 -3.77 11.81
C LEU A 25 4.48 -3.89 13.31
N SER A 26 4.96 -5.06 13.74
CA SER A 26 5.64 -5.19 15.02
C SER A 26 7.14 -4.88 14.85
N PHE A 27 7.85 -4.61 15.95
CA PHE A 27 9.29 -4.29 15.93
C PHE A 27 10.13 -5.30 15.14
N LEU A 28 9.89 -6.61 15.35
CA LEU A 28 10.60 -7.67 14.63
C LEU A 28 10.28 -7.68 13.12
N LYS A 29 9.01 -7.45 12.75
CA LYS A 29 8.61 -7.34 11.34
C LYS A 29 9.20 -6.10 10.68
N LYS A 30 9.29 -4.98 11.40
CA LYS A 30 9.95 -3.74 10.96
C LYS A 30 11.42 -4.00 10.62
N LEU A 31 12.14 -4.78 11.45
CA LEU A 31 13.51 -5.20 11.17
C LEU A 31 13.63 -6.06 9.89
N ILE A 32 12.79 -7.09 9.75
CA ILE A 32 12.80 -7.99 8.59
C ILE A 32 12.48 -7.21 7.31
N PHE A 33 11.48 -6.33 7.34
CA PHE A 33 11.11 -5.51 6.18
C PHE A 33 12.17 -4.45 5.85
N ALA A 34 12.78 -3.83 6.84
CA ALA A 34 13.88 -2.89 6.61
C ALA A 34 15.08 -3.58 5.95
N ALA A 35 15.41 -4.81 6.35
CA ALA A 35 16.42 -5.63 5.67
C ALA A 35 15.98 -6.02 4.24
N ARG A 36 14.73 -6.42 4.05
CA ARG A 36 14.18 -6.84 2.75
C ARG A 36 14.11 -5.72 1.71
N PHE A 37 13.84 -4.49 2.16
CA PHE A 37 13.73 -3.29 1.31
C PHE A 37 14.97 -2.39 1.37
N GLY A 38 15.98 -2.74 2.18
CA GLY A 38 17.21 -1.96 2.32
C GLY A 38 17.03 -0.55 2.90
N SER A 39 15.95 -0.31 3.65
CA SER A 39 15.57 1.04 4.10
C SER A 39 15.64 1.16 5.62
N ILE A 40 16.72 1.76 6.12
CA ILE A 40 16.90 2.10 7.54
C ILE A 40 15.91 3.20 7.97
N THR A 41 15.48 4.06 7.04
CA THR A 41 14.42 5.05 7.28
C THR A 41 13.10 4.40 7.68
N MET A 42 12.82 3.18 7.19
CA MET A 42 11.65 2.42 7.61
C MET A 42 11.75 1.92 9.06
N LEU A 43 12.97 1.78 9.61
CA LEU A 43 13.24 1.40 11.01
C LEU A 43 13.18 2.62 11.94
N LEU A 44 13.83 3.71 11.54
CA LEU A 44 14.02 4.93 12.36
C LEU A 44 12.88 5.95 12.25
N SER A 45 11.94 5.79 11.32
CA SER A 45 10.80 6.70 11.22
C SER A 45 9.83 6.46 12.39
N ASP A 46 9.65 7.51 13.19
CA ASP A 46 8.66 7.62 14.27
C ASP A 46 7.21 7.68 13.72
N ASP A 47 7.05 7.99 12.44
CA ASP A 47 5.74 7.99 11.76
C ASP A 47 5.18 6.57 11.58
N ILE A 48 6.06 5.55 11.67
CA ILE A 48 5.70 4.14 11.56
C ILE A 48 5.49 3.54 12.94
N THR A 49 4.23 3.50 13.37
CA THR A 49 3.78 2.99 14.68
C THR A 49 3.38 1.52 14.61
N SER A 50 3.07 0.90 15.76
CA SER A 50 2.58 -0.49 15.83
C SER A 50 1.24 -0.72 15.14
N GLU A 51 0.47 0.34 14.93
CA GLU A 51 -0.81 0.32 14.19
C GLU A 51 -0.60 0.39 12.67
N SER A 52 0.62 0.70 12.21
CA SER A 52 0.94 0.78 10.79
C SER A 52 0.95 -0.61 10.14
N ARG A 53 0.56 -0.66 8.88
CA ARG A 53 0.51 -1.89 8.08
C ARG A 53 1.27 -1.69 6.78
N ILE A 54 2.10 -2.68 6.41
CA ILE A 54 2.77 -2.67 5.11
C ILE A 54 1.90 -3.35 4.08
N VAL A 55 1.59 -2.62 3.01
CA VAL A 55 1.01 -3.15 1.77
C VAL A 55 2.11 -3.12 0.70
N TYR A 56 2.72 -4.28 0.45
CA TYR A 56 3.84 -4.42 -0.47
C TYR A 56 3.42 -4.90 -1.87
N HIS A 57 2.29 -5.61 -2.00
CA HIS A 57 1.70 -5.93 -3.30
C HIS A 57 0.74 -4.82 -3.74
N ARG A 58 1.30 -3.72 -4.25
CA ARG A 58 0.51 -2.60 -4.78
C ARG A 58 0.15 -2.76 -6.27
N ASN A 59 0.92 -3.56 -7.01
CA ASN A 59 0.66 -3.79 -8.42
C ASN A 59 -0.52 -4.75 -8.60
N VAL A 60 -1.57 -4.28 -9.27
CA VAL A 60 -2.79 -5.07 -9.53
C VAL A 60 -2.50 -6.32 -10.36
N ARG A 61 -1.61 -6.21 -11.36
CA ARG A 61 -1.24 -7.35 -12.22
C ARG A 61 -0.56 -8.46 -11.42
N GLU A 62 0.39 -8.09 -10.55
CA GLU A 62 1.06 -9.04 -9.66
C GLU A 62 0.06 -9.74 -8.72
N ARG A 63 -0.82 -8.96 -8.07
CA ARG A 63 -1.86 -9.52 -7.19
C ARG A 63 -2.77 -10.53 -7.89
N VAL A 64 -3.23 -10.19 -9.09
CA VAL A 64 -4.11 -11.09 -9.87
C VAL A 64 -3.35 -12.35 -10.26
N SER A 65 -2.11 -12.24 -10.73
CA SER A 65 -1.30 -13.41 -11.09
C SER A 65 -1.05 -14.35 -9.92
N MET A 66 -0.96 -13.84 -8.69
CA MET A 66 -0.75 -14.63 -7.48
C MET A 66 -2.01 -15.40 -7.02
N ILE A 67 -3.20 -14.83 -7.23
CA ILE A 67 -4.48 -15.44 -6.83
C ILE A 67 -5.06 -16.32 -7.94
N ALA A 68 -4.93 -15.88 -9.20
CA ALA A 68 -5.50 -16.50 -10.38
C ALA A 68 -4.45 -16.59 -11.51
N PRO A 69 -3.46 -17.49 -11.41
CA PRO A 69 -2.36 -17.59 -12.39
C PRO A 69 -2.83 -18.01 -13.80
N PHE A 70 -4.06 -18.52 -13.91
CA PHE A 70 -4.68 -18.88 -15.18
C PHE A 70 -5.38 -17.71 -15.87
N ALA A 71 -5.65 -16.61 -15.15
CA ALA A 71 -6.35 -15.45 -15.71
C ALA A 71 -5.38 -14.59 -16.52
N ARG A 72 -5.66 -14.42 -17.82
CA ARG A 72 -4.94 -13.46 -18.65
C ARG A 72 -5.63 -12.10 -18.58
N LEU A 73 -4.86 -11.10 -18.20
CA LEU A 73 -5.32 -9.71 -18.23
C LEU A 73 -5.19 -9.16 -19.64
N ASP A 74 -6.15 -8.32 -20.04
CA ASP A 74 -6.03 -7.54 -21.26
C ASP A 74 -4.87 -6.54 -21.12
N HIS A 75 -4.21 -6.27 -22.24
CA HIS A 75 -3.15 -5.28 -22.32
C HIS A 75 -3.72 -3.86 -22.42
N ASP A 76 -4.97 -3.68 -22.85
CA ASP A 76 -5.60 -2.36 -23.04
C ASP A 76 -6.61 -2.01 -21.91
N PRO A 77 -6.15 -1.37 -20.80
CA PRO A 77 -7.06 -0.96 -19.74
C PRO A 77 -7.88 0.27 -20.16
N TYR A 78 -9.19 0.22 -19.91
CA TYR A 78 -10.07 1.38 -20.07
C TYR A 78 -10.45 1.98 -18.72
N LEU A 79 -10.62 3.31 -18.68
CA LEU A 79 -11.08 4.01 -17.50
C LEU A 79 -12.57 3.74 -17.26
N VAL A 80 -12.90 3.39 -16.02
CA VAL A 80 -14.28 3.32 -15.55
C VAL A 80 -14.44 4.32 -14.42
N VAL A 81 -15.43 5.20 -14.55
CA VAL A 81 -15.82 6.12 -13.49
C VAL A 81 -17.14 5.62 -12.92
N SER A 82 -17.12 5.18 -11.67
CA SER A 82 -18.33 4.86 -10.92
C SER A 82 -18.90 6.14 -10.29
N PRO A 83 -20.22 6.38 -10.37
CA PRO A 83 -20.85 7.43 -9.57
C PRO A 83 -20.93 6.93 -8.12
N GLU A 84 -19.96 7.31 -7.31
CA GLU A 84 -20.09 7.34 -5.84
C GLU A 84 -20.43 8.76 -5.39
#